data_AF-A0A0K3A5T2-F1
#
_entry.id   AF-A0A0K3A5T2-F1
#
_cell.length_a   1.000
_cell.length_b   1.000
_cell.length_c   1.000
_cell.angle_alpha   90.00
_cell.angle_beta   90.00
_cell.angle_gamma   90.00
#
_symmetry.space_group_name_H-M   'P 1'
#
loop_
_entity.id
_entity.type
_entity.pdbx_description
1 polymer ?
#
loop_
_entity_poly.entity_id
_entity_poly.type
_entity_poly.pdbx_seq_one_letter_code
_entity_poly.pdbx_strand_id
1 'polypeptide(L)'
;MRLPPSLLFLALAITAPGLAAAADPKYDGFLCCNMRSDGSWISDSNYAENGKRVIPAGTPVKVTGYGRYRVNLLIDGHKQSIGNDYSRDLDNDAFAKRYVVAQDPKLKLAAYPPKIREAIGSSRVTKA
;
A
#
# COMPACT_ATOMS: atom_id res chain seq x y z
N MET A 1 -49.85 -52.72 23.90
CA MET A 1 -50.01 -53.08 22.49
C MET A 1 -50.55 -51.87 21.73
N ARG A 2 -49.70 -51.11 21.03
CA ARG A 2 -49.92 -50.30 19.79
C ARG A 2 -48.71 -49.35 19.58
N LEU A 3 -48.25 -49.29 18.32
CA LEU A 3 -46.94 -48.85 17.77
C LEU A 3 -46.73 -47.30 17.74
N PRO A 4 -45.49 -46.81 17.48
CA PRO A 4 -45.05 -45.42 17.64
C PRO A 4 -45.21 -44.58 16.36
N PRO A 5 -45.10 -43.24 16.42
CA PRO A 5 -44.88 -42.42 15.24
C PRO A 5 -43.40 -42.06 15.10
N SER A 6 -42.76 -42.67 14.10
CA SER A 6 -41.49 -42.25 13.51
C SER A 6 -41.61 -40.82 12.98
N LEU A 7 -40.79 -39.90 13.50
CA LEU A 7 -40.57 -38.59 12.88
C LEU A 7 -39.17 -38.58 12.27
N LEU A 8 -39.14 -38.83 10.96
CA LEU A 8 -38.01 -38.57 10.08
C LEU A 8 -37.64 -37.09 10.20
N PHE A 9 -36.45 -36.79 10.74
CA PHE A 9 -35.83 -35.47 10.58
C PHE A 9 -35.08 -35.44 9.25
N LEU A 10 -35.65 -34.77 8.25
CA LEU A 10 -34.96 -34.45 7.00
C LEU A 10 -34.14 -33.17 7.23
N ALA A 11 -32.84 -33.32 7.51
CA ALA A 11 -31.92 -32.19 7.63
C ALA A 11 -31.58 -31.65 6.22
N LEU A 12 -32.16 -30.51 5.87
CA LEU A 12 -31.83 -29.78 4.64
C LEU A 12 -30.53 -28.99 4.88
N ALA A 13 -29.40 -29.49 4.36
CA ALA A 13 -28.14 -28.77 4.40
C ALA A 13 -28.19 -27.58 3.44
N ILE A 14 -28.43 -26.38 3.98
CA ILE A 14 -28.33 -25.12 3.23
C ILE A 14 -26.85 -24.81 3.03
N THR A 15 -26.31 -25.14 1.85
CA THR A 15 -25.00 -24.64 1.42
C THR A 15 -25.13 -23.16 1.07
N ALA A 16 -24.86 -22.29 2.05
CA ALA A 16 -24.71 -20.86 1.78
C ALA A 16 -23.44 -20.65 0.94
N PRO A 17 -23.52 -20.02 -0.25
CA PRO A 17 -22.32 -19.64 -0.97
C PRO A 17 -21.58 -18.60 -0.13
N GLY A 18 -20.39 -18.97 0.35
CA GLY A 18 -19.53 -18.05 1.07
C GLY A 18 -19.21 -16.85 0.17
N LEU A 19 -19.48 -15.65 0.67
CA LEU A 19 -18.98 -14.40 0.10
C LEU A 19 -17.45 -14.47 0.08
N ALA A 20 -16.87 -14.84 -1.05
CA ALA A 20 -15.45 -14.73 -1.27
C ALA A 20 -15.10 -13.23 -1.24
N ALA A 21 -14.44 -12.78 -0.18
CA ALA A 21 -13.91 -11.44 -0.12
C ALA A 21 -12.93 -11.25 -1.30
N ALA A 22 -13.11 -10.17 -2.07
CA ALA A 22 -12.17 -9.83 -3.13
C ALA A 22 -10.77 -9.69 -2.52
N ALA A 23 -9.78 -10.38 -3.10
CA ALA A 23 -8.41 -10.29 -2.63
C ALA A 23 -7.88 -8.87 -2.86
N ASP A 24 -7.12 -8.35 -1.88
CA ASP A 24 -6.45 -7.06 -2.04
C ASP A 24 -5.58 -7.06 -3.30
N PRO A 25 -5.65 -6.01 -4.13
CA PRO A 25 -4.81 -5.90 -5.32
C PRO A 25 -3.31 -5.93 -4.94
N LYS A 26 -2.58 -6.75 -5.68
CA LYS A 26 -1.11 -6.85 -5.63
C LYS A 26 -0.58 -6.43 -6.98
N TYR A 27 0.33 -5.49 -7.00
CA TYR A 27 0.87 -4.93 -8.24
C TYR A 27 2.26 -4.37 -8.02
N ASP A 28 3.01 -4.30 -9.12
CA ASP A 28 4.33 -3.67 -9.15
C ASP A 28 4.19 -2.22 -9.61
N GLY A 29 5.07 -1.35 -9.14
CA GLY A 29 5.09 0.06 -9.51
C GLY A 29 6.31 0.77 -8.96
N PHE A 30 6.22 2.08 -8.84
CA PHE A 30 7.32 2.94 -8.43
C PHE A 30 6.86 3.92 -7.35
N LEU A 31 7.73 4.25 -6.39
CA LEU A 31 7.45 5.33 -5.46
C LEU A 31 7.29 6.65 -6.20
N CYS A 32 6.18 7.37 -5.97
CA CYS A 32 5.88 8.63 -6.65
C CYS A 32 6.85 9.77 -6.27
N CYS A 33 7.43 9.70 -5.07
CA CYS A 33 8.30 10.70 -4.49
C CYS A 33 9.32 10.05 -3.53
N ASN A 34 10.26 10.86 -3.01
CA ASN A 34 11.18 10.39 -1.98
C ASN A 34 10.40 10.10 -0.70
N MET A 35 10.57 8.90 -0.15
CA MET A 35 9.92 8.48 1.10
C MET A 35 10.95 8.32 2.21
N ARG A 36 10.58 8.63 3.45
CA ARG A 36 11.45 8.50 4.63
C ARG A 36 11.02 7.29 5.45
N SER A 37 11.91 6.33 5.58
CA SER A 37 11.67 5.06 6.27
C SER A 37 12.50 4.94 7.54
N ASP A 38 11.93 4.33 8.58
CA ASP A 38 12.65 3.87 9.77
C ASP A 38 13.23 2.44 9.63
N GLY A 39 13.08 1.83 8.45
CA GLY A 39 13.52 0.46 8.15
C GLY A 39 12.36 -0.49 7.87
N SER A 40 11.22 -0.33 8.55
CA SER A 40 10.03 -1.18 8.36
C SER A 40 8.75 -0.40 8.10
N TRP A 41 8.74 0.89 8.45
CA TRP A 41 7.60 1.77 8.33
C TRP A 41 7.98 3.07 7.63
N ILE A 42 7.00 3.62 6.91
CA ILE A 42 7.03 4.91 6.24
C ILE A 42 5.72 5.61 6.64
N SER A 43 5.80 6.78 7.25
CA SER A 43 4.61 7.61 7.49
C SER A 43 4.24 8.39 6.24
N ASP A 44 2.95 8.49 5.93
CA ASP A 44 2.43 9.32 4.82
C ASP A 44 2.68 10.82 5.02
N SER A 45 2.94 11.27 6.25
CA SER A 45 3.45 12.63 6.55
C SER A 45 4.87 12.89 6.06
N ASN A 46 5.69 11.85 5.95
CA ASN A 46 7.03 11.90 5.35
C ASN A 46 7.99 12.98 5.94
N TYR A 47 7.89 13.27 7.24
CA TYR A 47 8.72 14.27 7.91
C TYR A 47 10.22 13.92 7.96
N ALA A 48 11.06 14.95 7.88
CA ALA A 48 12.49 14.84 8.08
C ALA A 48 12.80 14.72 9.58
N GLU A 49 13.00 13.49 10.04
CA GLU A 49 13.35 13.15 11.41
C GLU A 49 14.69 12.43 11.48
N ASN A 50 15.37 12.53 12.61
CA ASN A 50 16.65 11.85 12.83
C ASN A 50 16.50 10.33 12.69
N GLY A 51 17.48 9.70 12.03
CA GLY A 51 17.53 8.24 11.86
C GLY A 51 16.69 7.68 10.71
N LYS A 52 15.88 8.50 10.02
CA LYS A 52 15.13 8.04 8.84
C LYS A 52 16.01 7.99 7.59
N ARG A 53 15.93 6.86 6.87
CA ARG A 53 16.56 6.66 5.56
C ARG A 53 15.64 7.19 4.46
N VAL A 54 16.20 7.95 3.53
CA VAL A 54 15.50 8.35 2.30
C VAL A 54 15.51 7.18 1.32
N ILE A 55 14.32 6.84 0.80
CA ILE A 55 14.11 5.95 -0.32
C ILE A 55 13.75 6.84 -1.53
N PRO A 56 14.54 6.84 -2.62
CA PRO A 56 14.35 7.76 -3.74
C PRO A 56 13.01 7.59 -4.47
N ALA A 57 12.52 8.68 -5.06
CA ALA A 57 11.45 8.67 -6.05
C ALA A 57 11.85 7.77 -7.23
N GLY A 58 10.89 7.01 -7.75
CA GLY A 58 11.15 6.04 -8.81
C GLY A 58 11.87 4.78 -8.33
N THR A 59 11.94 4.53 -7.02
CA THR A 59 12.33 3.21 -6.50
C THR A 59 11.24 2.19 -6.87
N PRO A 60 11.58 1.09 -7.55
CA PRO A 60 10.63 0.02 -7.84
C PRO A 60 10.13 -0.64 -6.55
N VAL A 61 8.84 -0.90 -6.47
CA VAL A 61 8.20 -1.54 -5.31
C VAL A 61 7.13 -2.53 -5.76
N LYS A 62 6.83 -3.49 -4.89
CA LYS A 62 5.69 -4.40 -5.05
C LYS A 62 4.70 -4.16 -3.92
N VAL A 63 3.44 -3.86 -4.24
CA VAL A 63 2.33 -3.93 -3.29
C VAL A 63 2.02 -5.40 -3.03
N THR A 64 2.14 -5.79 -1.77
CA THR A 64 1.99 -7.19 -1.33
C THR A 64 0.68 -7.47 -0.61
N GLY A 65 -0.06 -6.41 -0.27
CA GLY A 65 -1.39 -6.45 0.31
C GLY A 65 -1.63 -5.25 1.21
N TYR A 66 -2.78 -5.23 1.88
CA TYR A 66 -3.14 -4.14 2.77
C TYR A 66 -3.28 -4.61 4.21
N GLY A 67 -3.22 -3.67 5.13
CA GLY A 67 -3.54 -3.91 6.54
C GLY A 67 -4.46 -2.81 7.06
N ARG A 68 -4.72 -2.82 8.36
CA ARG A 68 -5.45 -1.71 8.99
C ARG A 68 -4.64 -0.43 8.81
N TYR A 69 -5.18 0.45 7.97
CA TYR A 69 -4.63 1.77 7.62
C TYR A 69 -3.18 1.76 7.13
N ARG A 70 -2.84 0.80 6.26
CA ARG A 70 -1.50 0.68 5.71
C ARG A 70 -1.45 -0.08 4.41
N VAL A 71 -0.40 0.18 3.65
CA VAL A 71 -0.04 -0.57 2.44
C VAL A 71 1.23 -1.33 2.70
N ASN A 72 1.23 -2.64 2.49
CA ASN A 72 2.41 -3.49 2.65
C ASN A 72 3.18 -3.58 1.34
N LEU A 73 4.47 -3.33 1.41
CA LEU A 73 5.37 -3.23 0.26
C LEU A 73 6.55 -4.18 0.39
N LEU A 74 7.08 -4.58 -0.77
CA LEU A 74 8.46 -5.04 -0.90
C LEU A 74 9.26 -3.94 -1.59
N ILE A 75 10.32 -3.47 -0.93
CA ILE A 75 11.25 -2.46 -1.46
C ILE A 75 12.65 -3.04 -1.34
N ASP A 76 13.35 -3.20 -2.47
CA ASP A 76 14.67 -3.85 -2.54
C ASP A 76 14.72 -5.23 -1.84
N GLY A 77 13.63 -6.00 -1.91
CA GLY A 77 13.51 -7.30 -1.23
C GLY A 77 13.20 -7.23 0.27
N HIS A 78 13.11 -6.03 0.85
CA HIS A 78 12.76 -5.82 2.25
C HIS A 78 11.28 -5.49 2.42
N LYS A 79 10.65 -6.09 3.44
CA LYS A 79 9.26 -5.77 3.80
C LYS A 79 9.18 -4.40 4.45
N GLN A 80 8.29 -3.55 3.95
CA GLN A 80 7.97 -2.26 4.54
C GLN A 80 6.46 -2.02 4.52
N SER A 81 5.99 -1.03 5.28
CA SER A 81 4.63 -0.53 5.19
C SER A 81 4.61 0.99 5.03
N ILE A 82 3.70 1.50 4.19
CA ILE A 82 3.31 2.91 4.23
C ILE A 82 2.07 3.02 5.10
N GLY A 83 2.20 3.75 6.22
CA GLY A 83 1.12 4.07 7.13
C GLY A 83 0.23 5.16 6.58
N ASN A 84 -1.07 4.91 6.53
CA ASN A 84 -2.06 5.94 6.31
C ASN A 84 -2.31 6.64 7.65
N ASP A 85 -1.48 7.61 8.02
CA ASP A 85 -1.61 8.32 9.29
C ASP A 85 -2.65 9.44 9.19
N TYR A 86 -2.78 10.09 8.02
CA TYR A 86 -3.59 11.32 7.84
C TYR A 86 -4.66 11.24 6.72
N SER A 87 -4.62 10.27 5.81
CA SER A 87 -5.58 10.13 4.68
C SER A 87 -6.70 9.13 4.97
N ARG A 88 -7.32 9.21 6.15
CA ARG A 88 -8.26 8.19 6.68
C ARG A 88 -9.59 8.09 5.92
N ASP A 89 -9.89 9.09 5.09
CA ASP A 89 -11.03 9.15 4.18
C ASP A 89 -10.86 8.24 2.94
N LEU A 90 -9.63 7.81 2.65
CA LEU A 90 -9.34 6.90 1.56
C LEU A 90 -9.36 5.43 1.97
N ASP A 91 -9.90 4.58 1.10
CA ASP A 91 -9.63 3.16 1.16
C ASP A 91 -8.13 2.87 0.87
N ASN A 92 -7.69 1.66 1.21
CA ASN A 92 -6.28 1.29 1.10
C ASN A 92 -5.78 1.24 -0.35
N ASP A 93 -6.63 0.94 -1.33
CA ASP A 93 -6.22 0.89 -2.75
C ASP A 93 -6.04 2.31 -3.31
N ALA A 94 -7.00 3.19 -3.04
CA ALA A 94 -6.90 4.61 -3.36
C ALA A 94 -5.69 5.26 -2.68
N PHE A 95 -5.44 4.92 -1.40
CA PHE A 95 -4.26 5.37 -0.68
C PHE A 95 -2.96 4.80 -1.28
N ALA A 96 -2.91 3.51 -1.64
CA ALA A 96 -1.74 2.91 -2.27
C ALA A 96 -1.36 3.62 -3.58
N LYS A 97 -2.35 3.96 -4.40
CA LYS A 97 -2.16 4.66 -5.68
C LYS A 97 -1.61 6.09 -5.55
N ARG A 98 -1.68 6.71 -4.37
CA ARG A 98 -1.01 8.01 -4.11
C ARG A 98 0.51 7.86 -4.06
N TYR A 99 1.01 6.74 -3.55
CA TYR A 99 2.42 6.53 -3.28
C TYR A 99 3.10 5.58 -4.26
N VAL A 100 2.36 4.61 -4.81
CA VAL A 100 2.85 3.63 -5.79
C VAL A 100 2.19 3.91 -7.13
N VAL A 101 2.96 4.46 -8.06
CA VAL A 101 2.53 4.82 -9.41
C VAL A 101 2.99 3.78 -10.43
N ALA A 102 2.19 3.61 -11.49
CA ALA A 102 2.49 2.61 -12.53
C ALA A 102 3.68 3.00 -13.42
N GLN A 103 3.91 4.30 -13.63
CA GLN A 103 4.97 4.82 -14.50
C GLN A 103 6.11 5.34 -13.64
N ASP A 104 7.36 5.05 -14.03
CA ASP A 104 8.54 5.54 -13.32
C ASP A 104 8.60 7.08 -13.37
N PRO A 105 8.46 7.80 -12.23
CA PRO A 105 8.51 9.24 -12.20
C PRO A 105 9.87 9.79 -12.63
N LYS A 106 10.95 9.00 -12.63
CA LYS A 106 12.28 9.45 -13.08
C LYS A 106 12.26 10.04 -14.49
N LEU A 107 11.41 9.53 -15.38
CA LEU A 107 11.24 10.08 -16.73
C LEU A 107 10.74 11.53 -16.69
N LYS A 108 9.73 11.82 -15.87
CA LYS A 108 9.21 13.18 -15.67
C LYS A 108 10.22 14.06 -14.94
N LEU A 109 10.87 13.52 -13.90
CA LEU A 109 11.86 14.25 -13.11
C LEU A 109 13.09 14.65 -13.93
N ALA A 110 13.50 13.82 -14.90
CA ALA A 110 14.63 14.11 -15.78
C ALA A 110 14.42 15.40 -16.60
N ALA A 111 13.17 15.74 -16.92
CA ALA A 111 12.80 16.94 -17.67
C ALA A 111 12.74 18.22 -16.82
N TYR A 112 12.88 18.13 -15.48
CA TYR A 112 12.86 19.31 -14.62
C TYR A 112 14.16 20.12 -14.71
N PRO A 113 14.11 21.44 -14.42
CA PRO A 113 15.32 22.27 -14.35
C PRO A 113 16.37 21.69 -13.39
N PRO A 114 17.68 21.85 -13.67
CA PRO A 114 18.75 21.28 -12.84
C PRO A 114 18.59 21.54 -11.34
N LYS A 115 18.26 22.78 -10.95
CA LYS A 115 18.01 23.19 -9.56
C LYS A 115 16.89 22.38 -8.89
N ILE A 116 15.83 22.06 -9.62
CA ILE A 116 14.72 21.26 -9.09
C ILE A 116 15.13 19.79 -8.96
N ARG A 117 15.85 19.25 -9.96
CA ARG A 117 16.36 17.87 -9.89
C ARG A 117 17.30 17.68 -8.70
N GLU A 118 18.18 18.64 -8.44
CA GLU A 118 19.08 18.65 -7.29
C GLU A 118 18.31 18.71 -5.96
N ALA A 119 17.29 19.57 -5.86
CA ALA A 119 16.45 19.65 -4.67
C ALA A 119 15.71 18.33 -4.41
N ILE A 120 15.19 17.69 -5.45
CA ILE A 120 14.55 16.38 -5.34
C ILE A 120 15.58 15.32 -4.93
N GLY A 121 16.75 15.25 -5.58
CA GLY A 121 17.80 14.29 -5.24
C GLY A 121 18.29 14.42 -3.80
N SER A 122 18.34 15.65 -3.28
CA SER A 122 18.72 15.95 -1.89
C SER A 122 17.56 15.89 -0.89
N SER A 123 16.34 15.57 -1.33
CA SER A 123 15.12 15.55 -0.49
C SER A 123 14.82 16.89 0.20
N ARG A 124 15.06 18.01 -0.48
CA ARG A 124 14.83 19.38 0.00
C ARG A 124 13.81 20.12 -0.85
N VAL A 125 13.20 21.14 -0.25
CA VAL A 125 12.35 22.10 -0.97
C VAL A 125 13.24 23.20 -1.55
N THR A 126 12.86 23.70 -2.71
CA THR A 126 13.50 24.85 -3.36
C THR A 126 12.44 25.76 -3.96
N LYS A 127 12.79 27.03 -4.17
CA LYS A 127 11.93 27.94 -4.94
C LYS A 127 12.04 27.61 -6.42
N ALA A 128 10.88 27.49 -7.07
CA ALA A 128 10.75 27.34 -8.51
C ALA A 128 11.48 28.47 -9.25
#